data_AF-A0AB38X155-F1
#
_entry.id   AF-A0AB38X155-F1
#
_cell.length_a   1.000
_cell.length_b   1.000
_cell.length_c   1.000
_cell.angle_alpha   90.00
_cell.angle_beta   90.00
_cell.angle_gamma   90.00
#
_symmetry.space_group_name_H-M   'P 1'
#
loop_
_entity.id
_entity.type
_entity.pdbx_description
1 polymer ?
#
loop_
_entity_poly.entity_id
_entity_poly.type
_entity_poly.pdbx_seq_one_letter_code
_entity_poly.pdbx_strand_id
1 'polypeptide(L)'
;MSFLRIMNGLERDPAIGRQAEQVARIGFLTWACSVEGPVTAQVARAALDCPEAVAAESDAARAFVGILQEASRAYLAGTMRRGRARVQH
;
A
#
# COMPACT_ATOMS: atom_id res chain seq x y z
N MET A 1 7.69 11.37 -4.51
CA MET A 1 6.94 12.07 -3.44
C MET A 1 7.06 11.29 -2.13
N SER A 2 7.23 11.98 -1.00
CA SER A 2 7.31 11.32 0.31
C SER A 2 5.94 10.81 0.77
N PHE A 3 5.92 9.65 1.43
CA PHE A 3 4.74 9.02 2.03
C PHE A 3 3.89 9.99 2.85
N LEU A 4 4.55 10.78 3.72
CA LEU A 4 3.94 11.80 4.57
C LEU A 4 3.12 12.83 3.79
N ARG A 5 3.58 13.22 2.60
CA ARG A 5 2.91 14.22 1.77
C ARG A 5 1.67 13.65 1.08
N ILE A 6 1.72 12.35 0.74
CA ILE A 6 0.58 11.63 0.17
C ILE A 6 -0.50 11.45 1.24
N MET A 7 -0.13 10.99 2.44
CA MET A 7 -1.07 10.86 3.57
C MET A 7 -1.73 12.19 3.93
N ASN A 8 -0.96 13.28 4.09
CA ASN A 8 -1.54 14.59 4.36
C ASN A 8 -2.45 15.10 3.23
N GLY A 9 -2.19 14.72 1.97
CA GLY A 9 -3.07 15.04 0.85
C GLY A 9 -4.39 14.29 0.95
N LEU A 10 -4.34 12.99 1.26
CA LEU A 10 -5.51 12.13 1.42
C LEU A 10 -6.37 12.54 2.61
N GLU A 11 -5.76 12.95 3.73
CA GLU A 11 -6.50 13.44 4.91
C GLU A 11 -7.29 14.72 4.64
N ARG A 12 -6.80 15.57 3.74
CA ARG A 12 -7.45 16.83 3.37
C ARG A 12 -8.42 16.68 2.20
N ASP A 13 -8.50 15.49 1.60
CA ASP A 13 -9.36 15.21 0.46
C ASP A 13 -10.79 14.87 0.96
N PRO A 14 -11.83 15.63 0.53
CA PRO A 14 -13.21 15.37 0.93
C PRO A 14 -13.86 14.21 0.13
N ALA A 15 -13.10 13.50 -0.71
CA ALA A 15 -13.60 12.36 -1.46
C ALA A 15 -14.12 11.25 -0.53
N ILE A 16 -15.28 10.70 -0.89
CA ILE A 16 -15.96 9.63 -0.16
C ILE A 16 -16.28 8.44 -1.07
N GLY A 17 -16.45 7.26 -0.48
CA GLY A 17 -16.82 6.04 -1.21
C GLY A 17 -15.91 5.75 -2.41
N ARG A 18 -16.48 5.59 -3.61
CA ARG A 18 -15.69 5.26 -4.81
C ARG A 18 -14.65 6.31 -5.20
N GLN A 19 -14.89 7.58 -4.87
CA GLN A 19 -13.91 8.64 -5.15
C GLN A 19 -12.71 8.51 -4.20
N ALA A 20 -12.97 8.23 -2.92
CA ALA A 20 -11.92 7.97 -1.93
C ALA A 20 -11.00 6.82 -2.37
N GLU A 21 -11.58 5.72 -2.85
CA GLU A 21 -10.82 4.59 -3.39
C GLU A 21 -9.95 4.98 -4.61
N GLN A 22 -10.47 5.81 -5.51
CA GLN A 22 -9.71 6.25 -6.68
C GLN A 22 -8.52 7.13 -6.29
N VAL A 23 -8.73 8.10 -5.40
CA VAL A 23 -7.67 8.99 -4.91
C VAL A 23 -6.63 8.17 -4.14
N ALA A 24 -7.07 7.22 -3.31
CA ALA A 24 -6.19 6.28 -2.61
C ALA A 24 -5.33 5.45 -3.56
N ARG A 25 -5.90 4.90 -4.65
CA ARG A 25 -5.14 4.14 -5.65
C ARG A 25 -4.09 4.99 -6.35
N ILE A 26 -4.44 6.23 -6.70
CA ILE A 26 -3.49 7.18 -7.31
C ILE A 26 -2.37 7.50 -6.32
N GLY A 27 -2.70 7.73 -5.05
CA GLY A 27 -1.73 7.92 -3.97
C GLY A 27 -0.78 6.73 -3.83
N PHE A 28 -1.31 5.51 -3.86
CA PHE A 28 -0.51 4.28 -3.79
C PHE A 28 0.45 4.15 -4.97
N LEU A 29 -0.02 4.36 -6.20
CA LEU A 29 0.84 4.32 -7.39
C LEU A 29 1.92 5.41 -7.35
N THR A 30 1.56 6.62 -6.90
CA THR A 30 2.51 7.72 -6.76
C THR A 30 3.60 7.39 -5.75
N TRP A 31 3.22 6.82 -4.60
CA TRP A 31 4.16 6.33 -3.60
C TRP A 31 5.04 5.20 -4.15
N ALA A 32 4.42 4.18 -4.74
CA ALA A 32 5.10 3.00 -5.27
C ALA A 32 6.16 3.35 -6.34
N CYS A 33 5.82 4.27 -7.25
CA CYS A 33 6.76 4.78 -8.27
C CYS A 33 7.85 5.70 -7.69
N SER A 34 7.69 6.17 -6.45
CA SER A 34 8.68 7.03 -5.77
C SER A 34 9.66 6.24 -4.91
N VAL A 35 9.40 4.96 -4.63
CA VAL A 35 10.30 4.10 -3.87
C VAL A 35 11.46 3.67 -4.77
N GLU A 36 12.68 3.77 -4.26
CA GLU A 36 13.85 3.23 -4.95
C GLU A 36 13.85 1.69 -4.85
N GLY A 37 13.61 1.04 -6.00
CA GLY A 37 13.60 -0.41 -6.11
C GLY A 37 12.21 -1.05 -6.02
N PRO A 38 12.13 -2.39 -5.95
CA PRO A 38 10.85 -3.08 -5.97
C PRO A 38 10.05 -2.81 -4.70
N VAL A 39 8.77 -2.45 -4.86
CA VAL A 39 7.83 -2.36 -3.75
C VAL A 39 7.50 -3.79 -3.29
N THR A 40 8.15 -4.22 -2.21
CA THR A 40 7.90 -5.51 -1.57
C THR A 40 6.85 -5.37 -0.45
N ALA A 41 6.31 -6.50 0.03
CA ALA A 41 5.43 -6.46 1.20
C ALA A 41 6.12 -5.88 2.44
N GLN A 42 7.43 -6.02 2.59
CA GLN A 42 8.17 -5.40 3.69
C GLN A 42 8.16 -3.88 3.57
N VAL A 43 8.28 -3.34 2.36
CA VAL A 43 8.17 -1.88 2.12
C VAL A 43 6.75 -1.39 2.43
N ALA A 44 5.73 -2.12 1.99
CA ALA A 44 4.33 -1.80 2.34
C ALA A 44 4.07 -1.86 3.85
N ARG A 45 4.68 -2.83 4.55
CA ARG A 45 4.54 -2.98 6.00
C ARG A 45 5.25 -1.88 6.77
N ALA A 46 6.46 -1.51 6.36
CA ALA A 46 7.17 -0.38 6.93
C ALA A 46 6.39 0.93 6.80
N ALA A 47 5.67 1.11 5.68
CA ALA A 47 4.78 2.26 5.49
C ALA A 47 3.54 2.23 6.39
N LEU A 48 3.03 1.04 6.75
CA LEU A 48 1.92 0.88 7.69
C LEU A 48 2.32 1.15 9.15
N ASP A 49 3.59 0.94 9.49
CA ASP A 49 4.10 1.21 10.85
C ASP A 49 4.29 2.72 11.11
N CYS A 50 4.10 3.58 10.10
CA CYS A 50 4.14 5.04 10.26
C CYS A 50 2.92 5.54 11.07
N PRO A 51 3.12 6.49 12.02
CA PRO A 51 2.03 7.06 12.84
C PRO A 51 0.86 7.61 12.01
N GLU A 52 1.15 8.19 10.84
CA GLU A 52 0.14 8.78 9.97
C GLU A 52 -0.77 7.73 9.35
N ALA A 53 -0.26 6.53 9.09
CA ALA A 53 -1.08 5.41 8.61
C ALA A 53 -2.01 4.89 9.72
N VAL A 54 -1.57 4.95 10.97
CA VAL A 54 -2.37 4.56 12.15
C VAL A 54 -3.45 5.60 12.44
N ALA A 55 -3.13 6.88 12.27
CA ALA A 55 -4.03 8.00 12.52
C ALA A 55 -4.98 8.33 11.35
N ALA A 56 -5.15 7.42 10.39
CA ALA A 56 -5.95 7.68 9.19
C ALA A 56 -7.44 7.89 9.51
N GLU A 57 -7.95 9.10 9.27
CA GLU A 57 -9.31 9.52 9.61
C GLU A 57 -10.20 9.68 8.39
N SER A 58 -9.68 10.30 7.32
CA SER A 58 -10.46 10.48 6.09
C SER A 58 -10.75 9.16 5.37
N ASP A 59 -11.85 9.11 4.62
CA ASP A 59 -12.21 7.93 3.82
C ASP A 59 -11.10 7.58 2.81
N ALA A 60 -10.47 8.59 2.20
CA ALA A 60 -9.38 8.40 1.25
C ALA A 60 -8.11 7.87 1.91
N ALA A 61 -7.76 8.38 3.09
CA ALA A 61 -6.61 7.90 3.85
C ALA A 61 -6.82 6.46 4.33
N ARG A 62 -8.01 6.14 4.84
CA ARG A 62 -8.38 4.77 5.24
C ARG A 62 -8.36 3.80 4.06
N ALA A 63 -8.88 4.21 2.90
CA ALA A 63 -8.82 3.39 1.68
C ALA A 63 -7.36 3.14 1.25
N PHE A 64 -6.49 4.14 1.34
CA PHE A 64 -5.07 3.99 1.04
C PHE A 64 -4.35 3.03 2.00
N VAL A 65 -4.64 3.13 3.31
CA VAL A 65 -4.15 2.17 4.32
C VAL A 65 -4.65 0.76 4.01
N GLY A 66 -5.91 0.60 3.59
CA GLY A 66 -6.46 -0.68 3.15
C GLY A 66 -5.66 -1.30 2.00
N ILE A 67 -5.34 -0.51 0.97
CA ILE A 67 -4.52 -0.96 -0.17
C ILE A 67 -3.12 -1.40 0.30
N LEU A 68 -2.49 -0.66 1.22
CA LEU A 68 -1.19 -1.04 1.79
C LEU A 68 -1.27 -2.35 2.59
N GLN A 69 -2.34 -2.55 3.35
CA GLN A 69 -2.57 -3.80 4.07
C GLN A 69 -2.70 -4.98 3.10
N GLU A 70 -3.45 -4.83 2.01
CA GLU A 70 -3.57 -5.84 0.96
C GLU A 70 -2.21 -6.12 0.29
N ALA A 71 -1.47 -5.07 -0.07
CA ALA A 71 -0.14 -5.19 -0.67
C ALA A 71 0.85 -5.91 0.27
N SER A 72 0.77 -5.64 1.58
CA SER A 72 1.59 -6.32 2.59
C SER A 72 1.27 -7.81 2.72
N ARG A 73 0.01 -8.21 2.46
CA ARG A 73 -0.46 -9.60 2.53
C ARG A 73 -0.24 -10.36 1.23
N ALA A 74 -0.42 -9.72 0.08
CA ALA A 74 -0.35 -10.37 -1.23
C ALA A 74 1.00 -11.04 -1.53
N TYR A 75 2.10 -10.52 -0.99
CA TYR A 75 3.43 -11.13 -1.16
C TYR A 75 3.60 -12.45 -0.39
N LEU A 76 2.89 -12.65 0.73
CA LEU A 76 2.88 -13.91 1.47
C LEU A 76 2.20 -15.03 0.67
N ALA A 77 1.20 -14.69 -0.16
CA ALA A 77 0.56 -15.65 -1.04
C ALA A 77 1.44 -16.03 -2.25
N GLY A 78 2.23 -15.08 -2.78
CA GLY A 78 3.13 -15.32 -3.92
C GLY A 78 4.39 -16.12 -3.60
N THR A 79 4.90 -16.02 -2.36
CA THR A 79 6.10 -16.73 -1.91
C THR A 79 5.87 -18.23 -1.67
N MET A 80 4.62 -18.68 -1.51
CA MET A 80 4.29 -20.10 -1.40
C MET A 80 4.40 -20.88 -2.72
N ARG A 81 4.62 -20.20 -3.86
CA ARG A 81 4.68 -20.81 -5.20
C ARG A 81 6.10 -20.95 -5.77
N ARG A 82 7.12 -21.09 -4.91
CA ARG A 82 8.49 -21.50 -5.30
C ARG A 82 8.90 -22.77 -4.55
N GLY A 83 8.20 -23.85 -4.84
CA GLY A 83 8.41 -25.15 -4.17
C GLY A 83 7.99 -26.37 -5.01
N ARG A 84 8.06 -26.30 -6.34
CA ARG A 84 8.05 -27.51 -7.19
C ARG A 84 9.15 -27.42 -8.23
N ALA A 85 10.37 -27.51 -7.76
CA ALA A 85 11.50 -27.98 -8.56
C ALA A 85 12.27 -29.01 -7.72
N ARG A 86 12.04 -30.29 -8.03
CA ARG A 86 12.88 -31.49 -7.84
C ARG A 86 12.05 -32.68 -8.37
N VAL A 87 12.20 -33.02 -9.66
CA VAL A 87 13.12 -34.06 -10.22
C VAL A 87 12.78 -35.47 -9.73
N GLN A 88 12.45 -36.33 -10.72
CA GLN A 88 12.51 -37.80 -10.85
C GLN A 88 11.35 -38.22 -11.77
N HIS A 89 11.49 -38.95 -12.87
CA HIS A 89 12.57 -39.77 -13.41
C HIS A 89 12.36 -39.92 -14.93
#